data_AF-A0A0F9SV97-F1
#
_entry.id   AF-A0A0F9SV97-F1
#
_cell.length_a   1.000
_cell.length_b   1.000
_cell.length_c   1.000
_cell.angle_alpha   90.00
_cell.angle_beta   90.00
_cell.angle_gamma   90.00
#
_symmetry.space_group_name_H-M   'P 1'
#
loop_
_entity.id
_entity.type
_entity.pdbx_description
1 polymer ?
#
loop_
_entity_poly.entity_id
_entity_poly.type
_entity_poly.pdbx_seq_one_letter_code
_entity_poly.pdbx_strand_id
1 'polypeptide(L)'
;MVKKKEVKEIKDQGTLEIARKAITKKYGEGVISYLGDHEDLKIDAVSTGCLALDAALGVGGFARGRLYEVYGPNSSGKSTLALSVCMQALKRDMNVAYVDAEHSLDPKLVRNMGTVIGVNPDSIDLVQAFTGDENLEIAEILMKSGEVDVLVVDSVSALLPKGMAEGEISDNYIGLLARLMSKACLKLTPIANRTNTLLIFINQIRHNIGKWGDDRTPTGGEALSFYATGRIKVEGGESKKSRIIDSEGLVSGHTSEFQVVKNKLAAPWRTAGIELIYGVGYNFSGEIINLGVDFGLIEQAGAWFKYNEDKYQGKDSLTAAFIDNQDMYAELQSKVKSVLGLSNE
;
A
#
# COMPACT_ATOMS: atom_id res chain seq x y z
N MET A 1 62.14 -23.46 13.97
CA MET A 1 60.98 -24.18 13.39
C MET A 1 59.91 -24.33 14.47
N VAL A 2 58.94 -23.41 14.51
CA VAL A 2 57.78 -23.50 15.41
C VAL A 2 56.76 -24.42 14.74
N LYS A 3 56.40 -25.53 15.40
CA LYS A 3 55.38 -26.46 14.92
C LYS A 3 54.04 -25.72 14.80
N LYS A 4 53.53 -25.57 13.57
CA LYS A 4 52.12 -25.25 13.29
C LYS A 4 51.28 -26.36 13.95
N LYS A 5 50.55 -26.01 15.03
CA LYS A 5 49.45 -26.85 15.52
C LYS A 5 48.36 -26.80 14.46
N GLU A 6 48.11 -27.93 13.80
CA GLU A 6 46.88 -28.15 13.05
C GLU A 6 45.70 -27.96 13.99
N VAL A 7 44.89 -26.92 13.73
CA VAL A 7 43.58 -26.78 14.34
C VAL A 7 42.69 -27.81 13.65
N LYS A 8 42.49 -28.97 14.29
CA LYS A 8 41.44 -29.90 13.89
C LYS A 8 40.09 -29.20 14.07
N GLU A 9 39.36 -28.99 12.97
CA GLU A 9 37.95 -28.61 13.00
C GLU A 9 37.15 -29.70 13.73
N ILE A 10 36.79 -29.43 14.98
CA ILE A 10 35.79 -30.23 15.69
C ILE A 10 34.43 -29.62 15.35
N LYS A 11 33.86 -29.97 14.19
CA LYS A 11 32.41 -29.82 13.97
C LYS A 11 31.73 -30.99 14.66
N ASP A 12 31.48 -30.85 15.95
CA ASP A 12 30.80 -31.87 16.73
C ASP A 12 29.34 -31.95 16.29
N GLN A 13 28.96 -33.06 15.66
CA GLN A 13 27.59 -33.30 15.20
C GLN A 13 26.67 -33.44 16.44
N GLY A 14 25.87 -32.41 16.71
CA GLY A 14 24.90 -32.39 17.81
C GLY A 14 24.92 -31.10 18.64
N THR A 15 26.05 -30.37 18.68
CA THR A 15 26.18 -29.13 19.44
C THR A 15 25.24 -28.03 18.93
N LEU A 16 25.01 -27.99 17.62
CA LEU A 16 24.07 -27.04 17.01
C LEU A 16 22.62 -27.34 17.40
N GLU A 17 22.24 -28.61 17.51
CA GLU A 17 20.89 -29.01 17.95
C GLU A 17 20.65 -28.68 19.43
N ILE A 18 21.67 -28.88 20.27
CA ILE A 18 21.60 -28.46 21.68
C ILE A 18 21.45 -26.93 21.76
N ALA A 19 22.20 -26.18 20.96
CA ALA A 19 22.09 -24.73 20.89
C ALA A 19 20.69 -24.28 20.41
N ARG A 20 20.14 -24.91 19.36
CA ARG A 20 18.78 -24.66 18.88
C ARG A 20 17.75 -24.88 19.98
N LYS A 21 17.79 -26.02 20.67
CA LYS A 21 16.88 -26.31 21.81
C LYS A 21 17.01 -25.30 22.94
N ALA A 22 18.23 -24.88 23.26
CA ALA A 22 18.47 -23.85 24.29
C ALA A 22 17.91 -22.48 23.88
N ILE A 23 18.04 -22.11 22.61
CA ILE A 23 17.46 -20.88 22.04
C ILE A 23 15.93 -20.94 22.12
N THR A 24 15.31 -22.01 21.62
CA THR A 24 13.85 -22.19 21.65
C THR A 24 13.31 -22.17 23.09
N LYS A 25 13.98 -22.83 24.04
CA LYS A 25 13.57 -22.81 25.45
C LYS A 25 13.64 -21.41 26.06
N LYS A 26 14.62 -20.60 25.70
CA LYS A 26 14.84 -19.27 26.28
C LYS A 26 13.99 -18.18 25.63
N TYR A 27 13.80 -18.25 24.32
CA TYR A 27 13.20 -17.17 23.52
C TYR A 27 11.82 -17.53 22.95
N GLY A 28 11.38 -18.78 23.05
CA GLY A 28 10.11 -19.27 22.53
C GLY A 28 10.24 -20.05 21.22
N GLU A 29 9.16 -20.72 20.84
CA GLU A 29 9.05 -21.39 19.53
C GLU A 29 9.09 -20.37 18.38
N GLY A 30 9.57 -20.79 17.21
CA GLY A 30 9.65 -19.96 16.00
C GLY A 30 10.84 -18.99 15.93
N VAL A 31 11.56 -18.73 17.04
CA VAL A 31 12.74 -17.83 17.06
C VAL A 31 13.91 -18.37 16.23
N ILE A 32 14.02 -19.69 16.12
CA ILE A 32 14.96 -20.37 15.24
C ILE A 32 14.25 -21.55 14.57
N SER A 33 14.32 -21.62 13.25
CA SER A 33 13.71 -22.65 12.40
C SER A 33 14.61 -22.90 11.19
N TYR A 34 14.38 -24.00 10.47
CA TYR A 34 15.09 -24.21 9.22
C TYR A 34 14.48 -23.34 8.13
N LEU A 35 15.30 -22.84 7.20
CA LEU A 35 14.81 -22.03 6.07
C LEU A 35 13.78 -22.80 5.23
N GLY A 36 14.00 -24.10 5.03
CA GLY A 36 13.10 -24.98 4.29
C GLY A 36 11.73 -25.16 4.93
N ASP A 37 11.58 -24.84 6.22
CA ASP A 37 10.27 -24.90 6.91
C ASP A 37 9.33 -23.75 6.45
N HIS A 38 9.82 -22.82 5.62
CA HIS A 38 9.09 -21.61 5.17
C HIS A 38 8.81 -21.57 3.66
N GLU A 39 9.11 -22.63 2.89
CA GLU A 39 9.01 -22.63 1.42
C GLU A 39 7.57 -22.51 0.88
N ASP A 40 6.56 -22.86 1.68
CA ASP A 40 5.14 -22.84 1.29
C ASP A 40 4.32 -21.70 1.93
N LEU A 41 4.96 -20.68 2.53
CA LEU A 41 4.24 -19.54 3.09
C LEU A 41 3.65 -18.68 1.97
N LYS A 42 2.39 -18.95 1.61
CA LYS A 42 1.57 -18.03 0.83
C LYS A 42 1.60 -16.65 1.50
N ILE A 43 2.05 -15.65 0.76
CA ILE A 43 2.06 -14.27 1.23
C ILE A 43 0.61 -13.78 1.28
N ASP A 44 0.09 -13.57 2.49
CA ASP A 44 -1.20 -12.91 2.68
C ASP A 44 -1.07 -11.44 2.28
N ALA A 45 -1.78 -11.03 1.23
CA ALA A 45 -1.75 -9.67 0.70
C ALA A 45 -3.16 -9.07 0.68
N VAL A 46 -3.26 -7.77 0.95
CA VAL A 46 -4.49 -6.99 0.82
C VAL A 46 -4.49 -6.31 -0.55
N SER A 47 -5.52 -6.58 -1.34
CA SER A 47 -5.70 -5.94 -2.65
C SER A 47 -5.71 -4.41 -2.53
N THR A 48 -5.14 -3.74 -3.52
CA THR A 48 -5.23 -2.28 -3.65
C THR A 48 -6.56 -1.81 -4.23
N GLY A 49 -7.36 -2.76 -4.75
CA GLY A 49 -8.53 -2.51 -5.58
C GLY A 49 -8.19 -2.28 -7.06
N CYS A 50 -6.96 -1.91 -7.38
CA CYS A 50 -6.46 -1.77 -8.74
C CYS A 50 -5.76 -3.07 -9.16
N LEU A 51 -6.40 -3.85 -10.04
CA LEU A 51 -5.87 -5.15 -10.49
C LEU A 51 -4.51 -5.01 -11.16
N ALA A 52 -4.31 -3.93 -11.94
CA ALA A 52 -3.03 -3.66 -12.57
C ALA A 52 -1.91 -3.41 -11.53
N LEU A 53 -2.22 -2.70 -10.43
CA LEU A 53 -1.27 -2.46 -9.35
C LEU A 53 -1.02 -3.74 -8.54
N ASP A 54 -2.04 -4.53 -8.26
CA ASP A 54 -1.92 -5.82 -7.58
C ASP A 54 -0.99 -6.78 -8.34
N ALA A 55 -1.11 -6.81 -9.67
CA ALA A 55 -0.21 -7.55 -10.56
C ALA A 55 1.19 -6.94 -10.62
N ALA A 56 1.30 -5.60 -10.58
CA ALA A 56 2.59 -4.90 -10.52
C ALA A 56 3.35 -5.18 -9.21
N LEU A 57 2.63 -5.37 -8.10
CA LEU A 57 3.20 -5.77 -6.81
C LEU A 57 3.66 -7.23 -6.80
N GLY A 58 3.07 -8.07 -7.67
CA GLY A 58 3.49 -9.46 -7.93
C GLY A 58 3.05 -10.48 -6.89
N VAL A 59 2.39 -10.03 -5.82
CA VAL A 59 1.83 -10.88 -4.75
C VAL A 59 0.33 -10.64 -4.55
N GLY A 60 -0.33 -9.97 -5.50
CA GLY A 60 -1.77 -9.70 -5.46
C GLY A 60 -2.21 -8.54 -4.56
N GLY A 61 -1.28 -7.68 -4.16
CA GLY A 61 -1.57 -6.49 -3.35
C GLY A 61 -0.43 -6.15 -2.39
N PHE A 62 -0.76 -5.45 -1.30
CA PHE A 62 0.18 -5.16 -0.22
C PHE A 62 0.27 -6.31 0.77
N ALA A 63 1.46 -6.90 0.89
CA ALA A 63 1.69 -8.00 1.82
C ALA A 63 1.51 -7.57 3.27
N ARG A 64 0.75 -8.36 4.04
CA ARG A 64 0.57 -8.17 5.47
C ARG A 64 1.86 -8.45 6.25
N GLY A 65 1.93 -7.86 7.44
CA GLY A 65 3.11 -7.89 8.30
C GLY A 65 4.31 -7.10 7.76
N ARG A 66 4.08 -6.16 6.83
CA ARG A 66 5.11 -5.37 6.17
C ARG A 66 4.79 -3.88 6.21
N LEU A 67 5.85 -3.08 6.12
CA LEU A 67 5.77 -1.64 5.95
C LEU A 67 5.82 -1.28 4.45
N TYR A 68 4.93 -0.42 3.98
CA TYR A 68 4.95 0.19 2.65
C TYR A 68 4.97 1.72 2.75
N GLU A 69 5.58 2.37 1.75
CA GLU A 69 5.52 3.83 1.59
C GLU A 69 4.76 4.16 0.29
N VAL A 70 3.75 5.02 0.40
CA VAL A 70 3.00 5.59 -0.73
C VAL A 70 3.32 7.08 -0.78
N TYR A 71 3.96 7.54 -1.85
CA TYR A 71 4.44 8.92 -1.91
C TYR A 71 4.25 9.58 -3.27
N GLY A 72 4.24 10.90 -3.32
CA GLY A 72 3.99 11.63 -4.56
C GLY A 72 3.55 13.07 -4.35
N PRO A 73 3.22 13.80 -5.43
CA PRO A 73 2.73 15.17 -5.36
C PRO A 73 1.40 15.27 -4.59
N ASN A 74 1.00 16.50 -4.28
CA ASN A 74 -0.34 16.75 -3.73
C ASN A 74 -1.41 16.38 -4.75
N SER A 75 -2.55 15.91 -4.26
CA SER A 75 -3.71 15.55 -5.08
C SER A 75 -3.47 14.45 -6.14
N SER A 76 -2.39 13.67 -6.06
CA SER A 76 -2.12 12.56 -7.00
C SER A 76 -2.90 11.28 -6.73
N GLY A 77 -3.65 11.20 -5.63
CA GLY A 77 -4.44 10.01 -5.24
C GLY A 77 -3.80 9.12 -4.18
N LYS A 78 -2.79 9.60 -3.42
CA LYS A 78 -2.12 8.84 -2.34
C LYS A 78 -3.10 8.35 -1.24
N SER A 79 -3.87 9.26 -0.66
CA SER A 79 -4.85 8.93 0.37
C SER A 79 -5.98 8.07 -0.20
N THR A 80 -6.38 8.29 -1.47
CA THR A 80 -7.33 7.41 -2.16
C THR A 80 -6.80 5.99 -2.31
N LEU A 81 -5.52 5.80 -2.63
CA LEU A 81 -4.91 4.47 -2.69
C LEU A 81 -4.96 3.78 -1.32
N ALA A 82 -4.56 4.48 -0.26
CA ALA A 82 -4.55 3.90 1.08
C ALA A 82 -5.97 3.59 1.58
N LEU A 83 -6.93 4.50 1.35
CA LEU A 83 -8.34 4.27 1.68
C LEU A 83 -8.94 3.12 0.87
N SER A 84 -8.56 2.97 -0.40
CA SER A 84 -8.99 1.82 -1.22
C SER A 84 -8.52 0.51 -0.57
N VAL A 85 -7.26 0.42 -0.14
CA VAL A 85 -6.73 -0.73 0.59
C VAL A 85 -7.50 -0.97 1.89
N CYS A 86 -7.82 0.08 2.65
CA CYS A 86 -8.64 -0.02 3.86
C CYS A 86 -10.01 -0.64 3.56
N MET A 87 -10.70 -0.19 2.51
CA MET A 87 -11.99 -0.75 2.12
C MET A 87 -11.88 -2.21 1.65
N GLN A 88 -10.82 -2.57 0.92
CA GLN A 88 -10.57 -3.97 0.54
C GLN A 88 -10.27 -4.86 1.75
N ALA A 89 -9.63 -4.31 2.79
CA ALA A 89 -9.43 -5.01 4.05
C ALA A 89 -10.76 -5.23 4.78
N LEU A 90 -11.59 -4.19 4.91
CA LEU A 90 -12.92 -4.29 5.52
C LEU A 90 -13.80 -5.32 4.79
N LYS A 91 -13.69 -5.44 3.46
CA LYS A 91 -14.39 -6.45 2.66
C LYS A 91 -14.01 -7.88 3.04
N ARG A 92 -12.85 -8.06 3.66
CA ARG A 92 -12.33 -9.34 4.17
C ARG A 92 -12.50 -9.47 5.70
N ASP A 93 -13.42 -8.70 6.28
CA ASP A 93 -13.69 -8.66 7.73
C ASP A 93 -12.44 -8.34 8.58
N MET A 94 -11.53 -7.54 8.05
CA MET A 94 -10.31 -7.12 8.74
C MET A 94 -10.50 -5.80 9.49
N ASN A 95 -9.78 -5.63 10.60
CA ASN A 95 -9.80 -4.40 11.37
C ASN A 95 -8.78 -3.39 10.82
N VAL A 96 -9.22 -2.14 10.72
CA VAL A 96 -8.47 -1.05 10.10
C VAL A 96 -8.32 0.12 11.07
N ALA A 97 -7.10 0.62 11.21
CA ALA A 97 -6.80 1.87 11.89
C ALA A 97 -6.23 2.91 10.91
N TYR A 98 -6.65 4.16 11.04
CA TYR A 98 -6.21 5.28 10.22
C TYR A 98 -5.73 6.43 11.10
N VAL A 99 -4.44 6.73 11.04
CA VAL A 99 -3.83 7.88 11.71
C VAL A 99 -3.87 9.07 10.76
N ASP A 100 -4.77 10.01 11.02
CA ASP A 100 -4.94 11.24 10.25
C ASP A 100 -4.19 12.40 10.93
N ALA A 101 -2.88 12.45 10.68
CA ALA A 101 -2.01 13.54 11.12
C ALA A 101 -2.21 14.83 10.31
N GLU A 102 -2.80 14.75 9.10
CA GLU A 102 -3.13 15.93 8.30
C GLU A 102 -4.44 16.62 8.72
N HIS A 103 -5.27 15.96 9.54
CA HIS A 103 -6.63 16.40 9.91
C HIS A 103 -7.49 16.74 8.68
N SER A 104 -7.30 16.00 7.59
CA SER A 104 -7.83 16.33 6.26
C SER A 104 -8.77 15.26 5.71
N LEU A 105 -8.99 14.16 6.44
CA LEU A 105 -9.84 13.08 6.01
C LEU A 105 -11.31 13.54 5.91
N ASP A 106 -11.91 13.43 4.72
CA ASP A 106 -13.33 13.74 4.49
C ASP A 106 -14.20 12.48 4.68
N PRO A 107 -15.05 12.42 5.73
CA PRO A 107 -15.93 11.28 5.95
C PRO A 107 -16.89 10.99 4.80
N LYS A 108 -17.26 11.99 3.99
CA LYS A 108 -18.14 11.78 2.82
C LYS A 108 -17.42 10.97 1.74
N LEU A 109 -16.18 11.34 1.41
CA LEU A 109 -15.37 10.59 0.46
C LEU A 109 -15.19 9.13 0.94
N VAL A 110 -14.87 8.95 2.22
CA VAL A 110 -14.67 7.61 2.81
C VAL A 110 -15.94 6.75 2.67
N ARG A 111 -17.12 7.30 2.98
CA ARG A 111 -18.42 6.60 2.81
C ARG A 111 -18.78 6.34 1.36
N ASN A 112 -18.47 7.25 0.45
CA ASN A 112 -18.67 7.03 -0.98
C ASN A 112 -17.80 5.89 -1.49
N MET A 113 -16.52 5.84 -1.10
CA MET A 113 -15.62 4.74 -1.44
C MET A 113 -16.11 3.40 -0.84
N GLY A 114 -16.58 3.41 0.41
CA GLY A 114 -17.22 2.25 1.03
C GLY A 114 -18.43 1.75 0.23
N THR A 115 -19.28 2.67 -0.24
CA THR A 115 -20.45 2.35 -1.08
C THR A 115 -20.04 1.71 -2.40
N VAL A 116 -19.02 2.24 -3.08
CA VAL A 116 -18.51 1.68 -4.35
C VAL A 116 -17.98 0.26 -4.18
N ILE A 117 -17.34 -0.04 -3.05
CA ILE A 117 -16.72 -1.35 -2.78
C ILE A 117 -17.71 -2.33 -2.12
N GLY A 118 -18.81 -1.82 -1.55
CA GLY A 118 -19.83 -2.59 -0.85
C GLY A 118 -19.52 -2.85 0.62
N VAL A 119 -18.86 -1.92 1.31
CA VAL A 119 -18.46 -2.04 2.73
C VAL A 119 -18.85 -0.82 3.55
N ASN A 120 -19.03 -0.99 4.86
CA ASN A 120 -19.27 0.12 5.79
C ASN A 120 -17.93 0.58 6.42
N PRO A 121 -17.48 1.83 6.18
CA PRO A 121 -16.24 2.33 6.75
C PRO A 121 -16.36 2.87 8.18
N ASP A 122 -17.56 2.92 8.77
CA ASP A 122 -17.75 3.48 10.12
C ASP A 122 -17.04 2.64 11.22
N SER A 123 -16.52 1.45 10.89
CA SER A 123 -15.70 0.60 11.76
C SER A 123 -14.19 0.89 11.70
N ILE A 124 -13.75 1.90 10.95
CA ILE A 124 -12.34 2.31 10.93
C ILE A 124 -12.01 3.08 12.21
N ASP A 125 -10.99 2.62 12.95
CA ASP A 125 -10.44 3.34 14.09
C ASP A 125 -9.67 4.58 13.62
N LEU A 126 -10.24 5.77 13.81
CA LEU A 126 -9.61 7.04 13.44
C LEU A 126 -8.78 7.59 14.61
N VAL A 127 -7.48 7.83 14.37
CA VAL A 127 -6.55 8.39 15.34
C VAL A 127 -6.14 9.78 14.90
N GLN A 128 -6.36 10.76 15.79
CA GLN A 128 -6.04 12.18 15.58
C GLN A 128 -5.46 12.78 16.86
N ALA A 129 -4.21 12.44 17.18
CA ALA A 129 -3.49 13.03 18.31
C ALA A 129 -2.78 14.34 17.91
N PHE A 130 -2.43 15.15 18.91
CA PHE A 130 -1.84 16.46 18.70
C PHE A 130 -0.40 16.38 18.16
N THR A 131 0.40 15.46 18.67
CA THR A 131 1.79 15.28 18.23
C THR A 131 1.98 14.03 17.37
N GLY A 132 2.97 14.07 16.49
CA GLY A 132 3.42 12.92 15.71
C GLY A 132 3.94 11.78 16.59
N ASP A 133 4.58 12.10 17.72
CA ASP A 133 5.01 11.11 18.71
C ASP A 133 3.80 10.34 19.29
N GLU A 134 2.77 11.05 19.75
CA GLU A 134 1.54 10.44 20.29
C GLU A 134 0.81 9.60 19.25
N ASN A 135 0.68 10.12 18.02
CA ASN A 135 0.07 9.37 16.91
C ASN A 135 0.79 8.03 16.66
N LEU A 136 2.12 8.02 16.67
CA LEU A 136 2.93 6.80 16.47
C LEU A 136 2.92 5.88 17.70
N GLU A 137 2.79 6.42 18.92
CA GLU A 137 2.63 5.63 20.15
C GLU A 137 1.26 4.93 20.20
N ILE A 138 0.18 5.62 19.80
CA ILE A 138 -1.14 5.01 19.67
C ILE A 138 -1.11 3.91 18.60
N ALA A 139 -0.49 4.16 17.44
CA ALA A 139 -0.28 3.14 16.43
C ALA A 139 0.49 1.92 16.96
N GLU A 140 1.54 2.13 17.78
CA GLU A 140 2.29 1.06 18.43
C GLU A 140 1.40 0.21 19.35
N ILE A 141 0.51 0.85 20.12
CA ILE A 141 -0.43 0.18 21.03
C ILE A 141 -1.46 -0.64 20.24
N LEU A 142 -2.08 -0.04 19.23
CA LEU A 142 -3.06 -0.68 18.37
C LEU A 142 -2.49 -1.90 17.65
N MET A 143 -1.28 -1.80 17.09
CA MET A 143 -0.63 -2.94 16.46
C MET A 143 -0.32 -4.06 17.48
N LYS A 144 0.13 -3.71 18.68
CA LYS A 144 0.45 -4.68 19.74
C LYS A 144 -0.75 -5.43 20.29
N SER A 145 -1.98 -4.95 20.09
CA SER A 145 -3.18 -5.73 20.44
C SER A 145 -3.26 -7.02 19.64
N GLY A 146 -2.67 -7.04 18.43
CA GLY A 146 -2.75 -8.15 17.49
C GLY A 146 -4.08 -8.22 16.74
N GLU A 147 -4.98 -7.24 16.95
CA GLU A 147 -6.30 -7.21 16.33
C GLU A 147 -6.35 -6.33 15.08
N VAL A 148 -5.44 -5.36 14.93
CA VAL A 148 -5.39 -4.47 13.76
C VAL A 148 -4.65 -5.15 12.60
N ASP A 149 -5.34 -5.34 11.48
CA ASP A 149 -4.79 -5.98 10.29
C ASP A 149 -4.16 -4.98 9.32
N VAL A 150 -4.71 -3.76 9.22
CA VAL A 150 -4.19 -2.67 8.39
C VAL A 150 -4.11 -1.37 9.19
N LEU A 151 -2.95 -0.72 9.17
CA LEU A 151 -2.74 0.60 9.77
C LEU A 151 -2.15 1.56 8.74
N VAL A 152 -2.82 2.69 8.54
CA VAL A 152 -2.36 3.78 7.66
C VAL A 152 -1.91 4.98 8.50
N VAL A 153 -0.83 5.64 8.10
CA VAL A 153 -0.38 6.92 8.64
C VAL A 153 -0.38 7.98 7.53
N ASP A 154 -1.30 8.93 7.62
CA ASP A 154 -1.51 10.02 6.66
C ASP A 154 -1.32 11.39 7.34
N SER A 155 -0.19 12.09 7.16
CA SER A 155 1.00 11.70 6.42
C SER A 155 2.26 11.95 7.24
N VAL A 156 3.37 11.34 6.81
CA VAL A 156 4.71 11.51 7.42
C VAL A 156 5.10 12.99 7.54
N SER A 157 4.77 13.79 6.53
CA SER A 157 5.07 15.22 6.49
C SER A 157 4.31 16.03 7.54
N ALA A 158 3.20 15.51 8.06
CA ALA A 158 2.34 16.16 9.02
C ALA A 158 2.58 15.71 10.47
N LEU A 159 3.40 14.67 10.68
CA LEU A 159 3.77 14.23 12.03
C LEU A 159 4.60 15.31 12.74
N LEU A 160 3.95 16.12 13.58
CA LEU A 160 4.58 17.19 14.35
C LEU A 160 5.36 16.61 15.55
N PRO A 161 6.70 16.60 15.55
CA PRO A 161 7.46 16.09 16.68
C PRO A 161 7.18 16.92 17.94
N LYS A 162 7.07 16.27 19.11
CA LYS A 162 6.74 16.93 20.38
C LYS A 162 7.62 18.16 20.68
N GLY A 163 8.92 18.04 20.42
CA GLY A 163 9.85 19.16 20.61
C GLY A 163 9.58 20.36 19.69
N MET A 164 8.96 20.17 18.52
CA MET A 164 8.49 21.27 17.67
C MET A 164 7.16 21.86 18.17
N ALA A 165 6.29 21.02 18.75
CA ALA A 165 4.99 21.46 19.25
C ALA A 165 5.10 22.36 20.50
N GLU A 166 6.13 22.14 21.32
CA GLU A 166 6.36 22.87 22.58
C GLU A 166 7.23 24.14 22.41
N GLY A 167 7.96 24.26 21.29
CA GLY A 167 8.90 25.36 21.07
C GLY A 167 8.33 26.50 20.23
N GLU A 168 9.16 27.51 19.96
CA GLU A 168 8.76 28.69 19.19
C GLU A 168 8.91 28.47 17.68
N ILE A 169 8.22 29.27 16.86
CA ILE A 169 8.30 29.20 15.39
C ILE A 169 9.74 29.47 14.89
N SER A 170 10.50 30.28 15.62
CA SER A 170 11.88 30.66 15.28
C SER A 170 12.93 29.61 15.63
N ASP A 171 12.57 28.57 16.37
CA ASP A 171 13.53 27.58 16.84
C ASP A 171 14.03 26.67 15.71
N ASN A 172 15.26 26.18 15.88
CA ASN A 172 15.90 25.32 14.89
C ASN A 172 15.62 23.84 15.18
N TYR A 173 14.83 23.21 14.32
CA TYR A 173 14.36 21.84 14.49
C TYR A 173 14.95 20.83 13.49
N ILE A 174 16.13 21.12 12.93
CA ILE A 174 16.77 20.28 11.91
C ILE A 174 16.79 18.80 12.34
N GLY A 175 16.17 17.95 11.51
CA GLY A 175 16.24 16.51 11.63
C GLY A 175 15.36 15.87 12.73
N LEU A 176 14.53 16.63 13.47
CA LEU A 176 13.66 16.02 14.49
C LEU A 176 12.68 15.01 13.88
N LEU A 177 12.01 15.36 12.79
CA LEU A 177 11.10 14.45 12.08
C LEU A 177 11.85 13.19 11.59
N ALA A 178 13.06 13.34 11.05
CA ALA A 178 13.85 12.20 10.59
C ALA A 178 14.23 11.24 11.73
N ARG A 179 14.54 11.78 12.93
CA ARG A 179 14.81 11.00 14.14
C ARG A 179 13.55 10.29 14.64
N LEU A 180 12.41 10.98 14.65
CA LEU A 180 11.11 10.39 15.01
C LEU A 180 10.80 9.21 14.08
N MET A 181 10.86 9.43 12.76
CA MET A 181 10.61 8.38 11.76
C MET A 181 11.58 7.21 11.85
N SER A 182 12.86 7.47 12.12
CA SER A 182 13.85 6.39 12.32
C SER A 182 13.49 5.51 13.51
N LYS A 183 13.08 6.11 14.63
CA LYS A 183 12.62 5.37 15.82
C LYS A 183 11.32 4.62 15.55
N ALA A 184 10.36 5.26 14.89
CA ALA A 184 9.08 4.65 14.53
C ALA A 184 9.29 3.44 13.63
N CYS A 185 10.05 3.56 12.55
CA CYS A 185 10.35 2.43 11.65
C CYS A 185 11.05 1.28 12.39
N LEU A 186 12.03 1.59 13.26
CA LEU A 186 12.77 0.59 14.03
C LEU A 186 11.85 -0.21 14.98
N LYS A 187 10.85 0.43 15.57
CA LYS A 187 9.90 -0.21 16.50
C LYS A 187 8.72 -0.89 15.79
N LEU A 188 8.08 -0.20 14.85
CA LEU A 188 6.84 -0.65 14.24
C LEU A 188 7.06 -1.76 13.22
N THR A 189 8.22 -1.81 12.54
CA THR A 189 8.48 -2.86 11.53
C THR A 189 8.51 -4.27 12.15
N PRO A 190 9.22 -4.51 13.27
CA PRO A 190 9.16 -5.81 13.95
C PRO A 190 7.77 -6.15 14.51
N ILE A 191 7.02 -5.14 14.98
CA ILE A 191 5.66 -5.35 15.50
C ILE A 191 4.75 -5.78 14.35
N ALA A 192 4.74 -5.03 13.23
CA ALA A 192 3.99 -5.36 12.02
C ALA A 192 4.22 -6.82 11.62
N ASN A 193 5.49 -7.24 11.53
CA ASN A 193 5.83 -8.61 11.16
C ASN A 193 5.29 -9.65 12.15
N ARG A 194 5.36 -9.38 13.45
CA ARG A 194 4.87 -10.30 14.50
C ARG A 194 3.35 -10.38 14.55
N THR A 195 2.65 -9.28 14.30
CA THR A 195 1.19 -9.17 14.40
C THR A 195 0.49 -9.33 13.06
N ASN A 196 1.25 -9.57 12.00
CA ASN A 196 0.79 -9.62 10.62
C ASN A 196 -0.03 -8.36 10.21
N THR A 197 0.33 -7.19 10.76
CA THR A 197 -0.31 -5.92 10.41
C THR A 197 0.35 -5.32 9.18
N LEU A 198 -0.43 -4.96 8.16
CA LEU A 198 0.01 -4.14 7.03
C LEU A 198 0.14 -2.68 7.50
N LEU A 199 1.33 -2.10 7.37
CA LEU A 199 1.61 -0.72 7.76
C LEU A 199 1.88 0.14 6.51
N ILE A 200 1.07 1.15 6.27
CA ILE A 200 1.22 2.06 5.12
C ILE A 200 1.52 3.47 5.62
N PHE A 201 2.64 4.04 5.21
CA PHE A 201 2.94 5.45 5.39
C PHE A 201 2.67 6.23 4.11
N ILE A 202 1.84 7.26 4.19
CA ILE A 202 1.70 8.25 3.13
C ILE A 202 2.76 9.34 3.32
N ASN A 203 3.38 9.75 2.23
CA ASN A 203 4.41 10.79 2.26
C ASN A 203 4.25 11.77 1.11
N GLN A 204 4.65 13.02 1.33
CA GLN A 204 4.70 14.04 0.30
C GLN A 204 6.13 14.15 -0.26
N ILE A 205 6.24 14.54 -1.52
CA ILE A 205 7.52 14.93 -2.11
C ILE A 205 7.77 16.42 -1.90
N ARG A 206 9.02 16.79 -1.61
CA ARG A 206 9.47 18.19 -1.60
C ARG A 206 10.61 18.38 -2.61
N HIS A 207 10.66 19.56 -3.23
CA HIS A 207 11.79 19.98 -4.04
C HIS A 207 13.00 20.24 -3.14
N ASN A 208 14.12 19.64 -3.51
CA ASN A 208 15.38 19.77 -2.81
C ASN A 208 16.26 20.76 -3.59
N ILE A 209 16.28 22.02 -3.13
CA ILE A 209 17.03 23.10 -3.78
C ILE A 209 18.52 22.73 -3.75
N GLY A 210 19.11 22.43 -4.92
CA GLY A 210 20.55 22.19 -5.09
C GLY A 210 20.97 20.81 -5.62
N LYS A 211 20.04 19.88 -5.91
CA LYS A 211 20.37 18.64 -6.64
C LYS A 211 20.24 18.82 -8.15
N TRP A 212 21.22 18.31 -8.91
CA TRP A 212 21.14 18.18 -10.37
C TRP A 212 20.41 16.86 -10.71
N GLY A 213 19.24 16.92 -11.36
CA GLY A 213 18.42 15.73 -11.68
C GLY A 213 16.98 15.84 -11.13
N ASP A 214 16.29 14.70 -10.92
CA ASP A 214 15.02 14.69 -10.18
C ASP A 214 15.30 15.12 -8.73
N ASP A 215 14.92 16.35 -8.42
CA ASP A 215 15.18 17.05 -7.17
C ASP A 215 14.12 16.76 -6.11
N ARG A 216 13.16 15.87 -6.40
CA ARG A 216 12.05 15.56 -5.50
C ARG A 216 12.43 14.44 -4.54
N THR A 217 12.48 14.76 -3.25
CA THR A 217 12.74 13.78 -2.17
C THR A 217 11.57 13.71 -1.19
N PRO A 218 11.13 12.51 -0.77
CA PRO A 218 10.12 12.37 0.28
C PRO A 218 10.60 12.95 1.61
N THR A 219 9.66 13.36 2.47
CA THR A 219 9.97 13.92 3.79
C THR A 219 10.28 12.84 4.83
N GLY A 220 10.83 13.22 5.98
CA GLY A 220 11.07 12.29 7.09
C GLY A 220 12.40 11.52 7.07
N GLY A 221 13.36 11.95 6.24
CA GLY A 221 14.66 11.31 6.12
C GLY A 221 14.62 9.99 5.35
N GLU A 222 15.69 9.20 5.42
CA GLU A 222 15.82 8.00 4.58
C GLU A 222 15.24 6.72 5.21
N ALA A 223 14.81 6.75 6.48
CA ALA A 223 14.38 5.56 7.22
C ALA A 223 13.32 4.75 6.47
N LEU A 224 12.21 5.37 6.07
CA LEU A 224 11.15 4.70 5.31
C LEU A 224 11.70 4.03 4.04
N SER A 225 12.61 4.69 3.32
CA SER A 225 13.19 4.15 2.10
C SER A 225 13.97 2.85 2.33
N PHE A 226 14.54 2.63 3.52
CA PHE A 226 15.25 1.39 3.88
C PHE A 226 14.31 0.31 4.44
N TYR A 227 13.44 0.69 5.38
CA TYR A 227 12.55 -0.25 6.08
C TYR A 227 11.42 -0.77 5.20
N ALA A 228 10.87 0.06 4.31
CA ALA A 228 9.75 -0.32 3.46
C ALA A 228 10.06 -1.57 2.61
N THR A 229 9.09 -2.49 2.57
CA THR A 229 9.08 -3.66 1.70
C THR A 229 8.81 -3.23 0.26
N GLY A 230 7.84 -2.35 0.07
CA GLY A 230 7.58 -1.71 -1.22
C GLY A 230 7.41 -0.21 -1.09
N ARG A 231 7.74 0.50 -2.17
CA ARG A 231 7.54 1.95 -2.29
C ARG A 231 6.81 2.23 -3.58
N ILE A 232 5.75 3.01 -3.49
CA ILE A 232 4.81 3.27 -4.57
C ILE A 232 4.80 4.78 -4.77
N LYS A 233 5.33 5.21 -5.91
CA LYS A 233 5.23 6.59 -6.34
C LYS A 233 3.89 6.77 -7.05
N VAL A 234 3.08 7.70 -6.57
CA VAL A 234 1.77 8.02 -7.13
C VAL A 234 1.82 9.38 -7.80
N GLU A 235 1.60 9.42 -9.11
CA GLU A 235 1.55 10.63 -9.93
C GLU A 235 0.15 10.77 -10.58
N GLY A 236 -0.22 11.98 -11.03
CA GLY A 236 -1.54 12.24 -11.63
C GLY A 236 -2.07 13.64 -11.28
N GLY A 237 -3.06 14.11 -12.04
CA GLY A 237 -3.81 15.36 -11.78
C GLY A 237 -3.12 16.67 -12.20
N GLU A 238 -1.78 16.75 -12.06
CA GLU A 238 -1.02 17.97 -12.42
C GLU A 238 -1.04 18.26 -13.93
N SER A 239 -0.88 17.21 -14.75
CA SER A 239 -0.88 17.32 -16.21
C SER A 239 -2.30 17.32 -16.76
N LYS A 240 -2.60 18.24 -17.70
CA LYS A 240 -3.88 18.25 -18.44
C LYS A 240 -4.17 16.91 -19.12
N LYS A 241 -3.14 16.17 -19.55
CA LYS A 241 -3.30 14.86 -20.21
C LYS A 241 -3.86 13.79 -19.27
N SER A 242 -3.64 13.92 -17.97
CA SER A 242 -4.14 12.99 -16.96
C SER A 242 -5.57 13.32 -16.51
N ARG A 243 -6.13 14.47 -16.90
CA ARG A 243 -7.45 14.91 -16.41
C ARG A 243 -8.57 14.24 -17.19
N ILE A 244 -9.56 13.77 -16.46
CA ILE A 244 -10.81 13.25 -17.00
C ILE A 244 -11.78 14.44 -17.08
N ILE A 245 -12.38 14.62 -18.25
CA ILE A 245 -13.34 15.69 -18.53
C ILE A 245 -14.70 15.05 -18.75
N ASP A 246 -15.72 15.55 -18.05
CA ASP A 246 -17.09 15.09 -18.22
C ASP A 246 -17.75 15.67 -19.48
N SER A 247 -19.00 15.27 -19.73
CA SER A 247 -19.79 15.73 -20.87
C SER A 247 -20.07 17.24 -20.87
N GLU A 248 -19.95 17.91 -19.72
CA GLU A 248 -20.15 19.36 -19.56
C GLU A 248 -18.84 20.14 -19.73
N GLY A 249 -17.71 19.46 -19.93
CA GLY A 249 -16.40 20.08 -20.10
C GLY A 249 -15.69 20.39 -18.78
N LEU A 250 -16.21 19.90 -17.65
CA LEU A 250 -15.61 20.09 -16.33
C LEU A 250 -14.64 18.95 -16.00
N VAL A 251 -13.63 19.25 -15.16
CA VAL A 251 -12.67 18.23 -14.70
C VAL A 251 -13.35 17.38 -13.63
N SER A 252 -13.66 16.13 -13.97
CA SER A 252 -14.38 15.18 -13.09
C SER A 252 -13.46 14.17 -12.41
N GLY A 253 -12.19 14.08 -12.83
CA GLY A 253 -11.23 13.16 -12.24
C GLY A 253 -9.84 13.27 -12.86
N HIS A 254 -8.98 12.29 -12.56
CA HIS A 254 -7.71 12.10 -13.24
C HIS A 254 -7.28 10.64 -13.26
N THR A 255 -6.37 10.27 -14.16
CA THR A 255 -5.67 8.98 -14.10
C THR A 255 -4.56 9.07 -13.04
N SER A 256 -4.66 8.27 -11.98
CA SER A 256 -3.58 8.04 -11.03
C SER A 256 -2.63 6.99 -11.61
N GLU A 257 -1.35 7.34 -11.71
CA GLU A 257 -0.28 6.46 -12.16
C GLU A 257 0.55 6.00 -10.96
N PHE A 258 0.75 4.69 -10.87
CA PHE A 258 1.52 4.04 -9.82
C PHE A 258 2.82 3.50 -10.39
N GLN A 259 3.95 3.82 -9.75
CA GLN A 259 5.25 3.24 -10.07
C GLN A 259 5.79 2.51 -8.84
N VAL A 260 6.04 1.20 -8.98
CA VAL A 260 6.59 0.37 -7.90
C VAL A 260 8.11 0.56 -7.86
N VAL A 261 8.59 1.65 -7.25
CA VAL A 261 10.01 2.03 -7.26
C VAL A 261 10.88 1.18 -6.32
N LYS A 262 10.25 0.42 -5.42
CA LYS A 262 10.90 -0.59 -4.59
C LYS A 262 9.95 -1.75 -4.38
N ASN A 263 10.46 -2.97 -4.47
CA ASN A 263 9.73 -4.18 -4.14
C ASN A 263 10.72 -5.24 -3.65
N LYS A 264 10.54 -5.75 -2.43
CA LYS A 264 11.33 -6.86 -1.86
C LYS A 264 10.69 -8.24 -2.06
N LEU A 265 9.49 -8.29 -2.65
CA LEU A 265 8.70 -9.52 -2.82
C LEU A 265 8.60 -9.97 -4.27
N ALA A 266 8.64 -9.02 -5.21
CA ALA A 266 8.65 -9.29 -6.65
C ALA A 266 9.51 -8.25 -7.38
N ALA A 267 9.53 -8.31 -8.72
CA ALA A 267 10.29 -7.38 -9.55
C ALA A 267 9.81 -5.92 -9.34
N PRO A 268 10.72 -4.98 -9.01
CA PRO A 268 10.40 -3.56 -8.98
C PRO A 268 10.27 -2.97 -10.41
N TRP A 269 9.95 -1.67 -10.48
CA TRP A 269 9.87 -0.85 -11.70
C TRP A 269 8.69 -1.14 -12.62
N ARG A 270 7.71 -1.91 -12.14
CA ARG A 270 6.42 -2.05 -12.81
C ARG A 270 5.56 -0.81 -12.57
N THR A 271 4.70 -0.52 -13.54
CA THR A 271 3.76 0.59 -13.49
C THR A 271 2.33 0.11 -13.67
N ALA A 272 1.40 0.85 -13.12
CA ALA A 272 -0.04 0.63 -13.26
C ALA A 272 -0.74 1.99 -13.29
N GLY A 273 -1.98 2.03 -13.79
CA GLY A 273 -2.76 3.25 -13.81
C GLY A 273 -4.24 2.96 -13.66
N ILE A 274 -4.96 3.83 -12.96
CA ILE A 274 -6.40 3.73 -12.78
C ILE A 274 -7.03 5.11 -12.79
N GLU A 275 -8.25 5.21 -13.31
CA GLU A 275 -9.02 6.45 -13.26
C GLU A 275 -9.53 6.68 -11.83
N LEU A 276 -9.26 7.86 -11.28
CA LEU A 276 -9.76 8.37 -10.02
C LEU A 276 -10.82 9.43 -10.32
N ILE A 277 -12.05 9.18 -9.89
CA ILE A 277 -13.21 10.07 -10.04
C ILE A 277 -13.41 10.85 -8.74
N TYR A 278 -13.49 12.18 -8.85
CA TYR A 278 -13.58 13.05 -7.68
C TYR A 278 -14.87 12.82 -6.90
N GLY A 279 -14.73 12.73 -5.58
CA GLY A 279 -15.85 12.44 -4.67
C GLY A 279 -16.33 10.98 -4.68
N VAL A 280 -15.80 10.12 -5.55
CA VAL A 280 -16.23 8.72 -5.68
C VAL A 280 -15.10 7.74 -5.32
N GLY A 281 -13.91 7.92 -5.90
CA GLY A 281 -12.79 6.98 -5.76
C GLY A 281 -12.38 6.38 -7.11
N TYR A 282 -11.81 5.17 -7.09
CA TYR A 282 -11.33 4.52 -8.31
C TYR A 282 -12.45 3.93 -9.16
N ASN A 283 -12.31 4.07 -10.47
CA ASN A 283 -13.21 3.48 -11.47
C ASN A 283 -12.81 2.02 -11.76
N PHE A 284 -13.18 1.10 -10.87
CA PHE A 284 -12.85 -0.33 -10.99
C PHE A 284 -13.46 -0.98 -12.24
N SER A 285 -14.70 -0.60 -12.61
CA SER A 285 -15.34 -1.10 -13.83
C SER A 285 -14.61 -0.62 -15.08
N GLY A 286 -14.21 0.66 -15.11
CA GLY A 286 -13.38 1.20 -16.19
C GLY A 286 -12.04 0.48 -16.32
N GLU A 287 -11.38 0.17 -15.20
CA GLU A 287 -10.13 -0.61 -15.19
C GLU A 287 -10.32 -1.99 -15.83
N ILE A 288 -11.33 -2.74 -15.41
CA ILE A 288 -11.60 -4.09 -15.92
C ILE A 288 -11.95 -4.06 -17.41
N ILE A 289 -12.69 -3.06 -17.88
CA ILE A 289 -12.97 -2.87 -19.31
C ILE A 289 -11.67 -2.63 -20.08
N ASN A 290 -10.82 -1.73 -19.59
CA ASN A 290 -9.55 -1.40 -20.25
C ASN A 290 -8.64 -2.63 -20.35
N LEU A 291 -8.45 -3.34 -19.23
CA LEU A 291 -7.66 -4.57 -19.20
C LEU A 291 -8.29 -5.66 -20.10
N GLY A 292 -9.62 -5.74 -20.13
CA GLY A 292 -10.34 -6.65 -21.02
C GLY A 292 -10.07 -6.37 -22.49
N VAL A 293 -10.00 -5.10 -22.90
CA VAL A 293 -9.59 -4.72 -24.26
C VAL A 293 -8.13 -5.04 -24.51
N ASP A 294 -7.23 -4.67 -23.59
CA ASP A 294 -5.79 -4.87 -23.72
C ASP A 294 -5.42 -6.36 -23.85
N PHE A 295 -6.16 -7.24 -23.18
CA PHE A 295 -5.97 -8.69 -23.22
C PHE A 295 -6.81 -9.40 -24.29
N GLY A 296 -7.58 -8.66 -25.10
CA GLY A 296 -8.42 -9.24 -26.15
C GLY A 296 -9.63 -10.05 -25.63
N LEU A 297 -10.03 -9.84 -24.38
CA LEU A 297 -11.24 -10.39 -23.78
C LEU A 297 -12.50 -9.59 -24.18
N ILE A 298 -12.32 -8.33 -24.57
CA ILE A 298 -13.36 -7.44 -25.12
C ILE A 298 -12.88 -6.95 -26.49
N GLU A 299 -13.72 -7.09 -27.52
CA GLU A 299 -13.44 -6.54 -28.85
C GLU A 299 -13.84 -5.05 -28.86
N GLN A 300 -12.92 -4.15 -29.26
CA GLN A 300 -13.23 -2.73 -29.43
C GLN A 300 -13.16 -2.31 -30.90
N ALA A 301 -14.25 -1.70 -31.41
CA ALA A 301 -14.32 -1.13 -32.75
C ALA A 301 -14.82 0.33 -32.69
N GLY A 302 -13.89 1.27 -32.65
CA GLY A 302 -14.20 2.69 -32.42
C GLY A 302 -14.85 2.91 -31.05
N ALA A 303 -16.09 3.40 -31.05
CA ALA A 303 -16.86 3.60 -29.81
C ALA A 303 -17.63 2.33 -29.37
N TRP A 304 -17.61 1.24 -30.14
CA TRP A 304 -18.33 0.02 -29.81
C TRP A 304 -17.45 -0.97 -29.07
N PHE A 305 -17.98 -1.52 -27.99
CA PHE A 305 -17.39 -2.62 -27.22
C PHE A 305 -18.26 -3.85 -27.40
N LYS A 306 -17.65 -5.00 -27.68
CA LYS A 306 -18.35 -6.28 -27.76
C LYS A 306 -17.76 -7.23 -26.74
N TYR A 307 -18.62 -7.74 -25.87
CA TYR A 307 -18.30 -8.76 -24.88
C TYR A 307 -19.27 -9.91 -25.07
N ASN A 308 -18.75 -11.14 -25.22
CA ASN A 308 -19.53 -12.29 -25.67
C ASN A 308 -20.28 -12.00 -26.99
N GLU A 309 -21.61 -12.10 -27.00
CA GLU A 309 -22.45 -11.84 -28.18
C GLU A 309 -23.02 -10.40 -28.21
N ASP A 310 -22.96 -9.69 -27.08
CA ASP A 310 -23.59 -8.39 -26.90
C ASP A 310 -22.68 -7.23 -27.32
N LYS A 311 -23.32 -6.13 -27.74
CA LYS A 311 -22.63 -4.91 -28.19
C LYS A 311 -23.10 -3.71 -27.39
N TYR A 312 -22.14 -2.91 -26.95
CA TYR A 312 -22.34 -1.75 -26.11
C TYR A 312 -21.71 -0.52 -26.76
N GLN A 313 -22.44 0.61 -26.75
CA GLN A 313 -21.94 1.86 -27.30
C GLN A 313 -21.28 2.68 -26.18
N GLY A 314 -19.95 2.69 -26.16
CA GLY A 314 -19.16 3.36 -25.13
C GLY A 314 -18.97 2.54 -23.85
N LYS A 315 -18.02 2.97 -23.01
CA LYS A 315 -17.71 2.32 -21.73
C LYS A 315 -18.87 2.44 -20.73
N ASP A 316 -19.60 3.55 -20.76
CA ASP A 316 -20.72 3.81 -19.84
C ASP A 316 -21.84 2.79 -20.05
N SER A 317 -22.16 2.46 -21.31
CA SER A 317 -23.16 1.45 -21.63
C SER A 317 -22.77 0.05 -21.15
N LEU A 318 -21.49 -0.32 -21.26
CA LEU A 318 -20.99 -1.59 -20.74
C LEU A 318 -20.94 -1.61 -19.21
N THR A 319 -20.60 -0.48 -18.59
CA THR A 319 -20.60 -0.32 -17.13
C THR A 319 -22.02 -0.44 -16.56
N ALA A 320 -23.01 0.14 -17.22
CA ALA A 320 -24.42 -0.03 -16.85
C ALA A 320 -24.85 -1.50 -16.91
N ALA A 321 -24.43 -2.21 -17.96
CA ALA A 321 -24.73 -3.64 -18.09
C ALA A 321 -24.07 -4.50 -17.00
N PHE A 322 -22.88 -4.11 -16.49
CA PHE A 322 -22.29 -4.76 -15.31
C PHE A 322 -23.08 -4.50 -14.02
N ILE A 323 -23.67 -3.31 -13.87
CA ILE A 323 -24.54 -3.00 -12.73
C ILE A 323 -25.75 -3.92 -12.75
N ASP A 324 -26.40 -4.06 -13.92
CA ASP A 324 -27.59 -4.89 -14.10
C ASP A 324 -27.29 -6.39 -14.04
N ASN A 325 -26.08 -6.80 -14.43
CA ASN A 325 -25.62 -8.19 -14.45
C ASN A 325 -24.25 -8.35 -13.77
N GLN A 326 -24.28 -8.56 -12.45
CA GLN A 326 -23.08 -8.75 -11.64
C GLN A 326 -22.31 -10.03 -12.00
N ASP A 327 -22.99 -11.07 -12.51
CA ASP A 327 -22.33 -12.30 -12.96
C ASP A 327 -21.45 -12.05 -14.19
N MET A 328 -21.90 -11.17 -15.10
CA MET A 328 -21.11 -10.75 -16.26
C MET A 328 -19.84 -10.01 -15.85
N TYR A 329 -19.94 -9.14 -14.85
CA TYR A 329 -18.78 -8.44 -14.28
C TYR A 329 -17.80 -9.43 -13.63
N ALA A 330 -18.31 -10.33 -12.79
CA ALA A 330 -17.51 -11.33 -12.09
C ALA A 330 -16.79 -12.28 -13.06
N GLU A 331 -17.46 -12.67 -14.15
CA GLU A 331 -16.88 -13.49 -15.22
C GLU A 331 -15.69 -12.78 -15.88
N LEU A 332 -15.88 -11.53 -16.32
CA LEU A 332 -14.81 -10.76 -16.95
C LEU A 332 -13.66 -10.49 -15.97
N GLN A 333 -13.99 -10.12 -14.72
CA GLN A 333 -13.00 -9.91 -13.66
C GLN A 333 -12.15 -11.16 -13.43
N SER A 334 -12.76 -12.35 -13.41
CA SER A 334 -12.04 -13.62 -13.23
C SER A 334 -11.12 -13.92 -14.41
N LYS A 335 -11.58 -13.68 -15.65
CA LYS A 335 -10.73 -13.81 -16.85
C LYS A 335 -9.53 -12.86 -16.79
N VAL A 336 -9.75 -11.60 -16.42
CA VAL A 336 -8.69 -10.59 -16.27
C VAL A 336 -7.69 -10.99 -15.18
N LYS A 337 -8.18 -11.39 -13.99
CA LYS A 337 -7.33 -11.87 -12.89
C LYS A 337 -6.48 -13.07 -13.33
N SER A 338 -7.07 -14.03 -14.05
CA SER A 338 -6.36 -15.19 -14.56
C SER A 338 -5.23 -14.81 -15.52
N VAL A 339 -5.45 -13.85 -16.43
CA VAL A 339 -4.40 -13.37 -17.36
C VAL A 339 -3.28 -12.66 -16.61
N LEU A 340 -3.62 -11.91 -15.55
CA LEU A 340 -2.67 -11.22 -14.69
C LEU A 340 -1.93 -12.14 -13.69
N GLY A 341 -2.32 -13.41 -13.60
CA GLY A 341 -1.76 -14.35 -12.60
C GLY A 341 -2.19 -14.04 -11.16
N LEU A 342 -3.35 -13.41 -10.99
CA LEU A 342 -3.95 -13.09 -9.68
C LEU A 342 -4.93 -14.19 -9.24
N SER A 343 -5.10 -14.36 -7.92
CA SER A 343 -6.10 -15.27 -7.36
C SER A 343 -7.53 -14.72 -7.49
N ASN A 344 -8.50 -15.64 -7.64
CA ASN A 344 -9.93 -15.33 -7.69
C ASN A 344 -10.59 -15.17 -6.31
N GLU A 345 -9.80 -15.24 -5.23
CA GLU A 345 -10.27 -15.08 -3.85
C GLU A 345 -10.85 -13.67 -3.58
#